data_AF-A0A219CLX4-F1
#
_entry.id   AF-A0A219CLX4-F1
#
_cell.length_a   1.000
_cell.length_b   1.000
_cell.length_c   1.000
_cell.angle_alpha   90.00
_cell.angle_beta   90.00
_cell.angle_gamma   90.00
#
_symmetry.space_group_name_H-M   'P 1'
#
loop_
_entity.id
_entity.type
_entity.pdbx_description
1 polymer ?
#
loop_
_entity_poly.entity_id
_entity_poly.type
_entity_poly.pdbx_seq_one_letter_code
_entity_poly.pdbx_strand_id
1 'polypeptide(L)'
;MQRMQKKIGWCVLGFFILSLIACVYWLSPDSENTSPQPNQDEAKSLVATSQSTLNSSLNENTYLSKSQQDTQVNCQLKIDSSQHLVVNSQTRDCFEYFITQYGESNLQQVKTHFKKFIQDQYLEPARSQIIDLWTRYLKYREQLAQIQPPQSKKQDQNYFQKIFSSIQDIRKRFFSASEIEGLFSTEDIYQNYTLDRMKILEDSSLSEIEKAKKLKERFEQLPEDWQENLQELSKLDDLHTLTKQIKARNGSAEELRQMRTALVGAEATQRLETLDIQRNAWQQRVTGYLNQRDEVLHSNMSDNAKKQAIQQLRQQQFSSSQEQLRLRTFETVHDQGGELPFNY
;
A
#
# COMPACT_ATOMS: atom_id res chain seq x y z
N MET A 1 -11.92 -12.61 16.70
CA MET A 1 -11.36 -11.51 15.86
C MET A 1 -10.52 -12.02 14.66
N GLN A 2 -10.85 -13.16 14.04
CA GLN A 2 -10.08 -13.74 12.92
C GLN A 2 -10.27 -13.06 11.54
N ARG A 3 -11.23 -12.15 11.41
CA ARG A 3 -11.67 -11.57 10.12
C ARG A 3 -11.05 -10.20 9.80
N MET A 4 -10.42 -9.52 10.77
CA MET A 4 -9.99 -8.11 10.62
C MET A 4 -8.51 -7.94 10.26
N GLN A 5 -7.62 -8.82 10.72
CA GLN A 5 -6.18 -8.68 10.47
C GLN A 5 -5.67 -9.33 9.18
N LYS A 6 -6.44 -10.21 8.53
CA LYS A 6 -6.15 -10.69 7.15
C LYS A 6 -6.26 -9.58 6.09
N LYS A 7 -6.74 -8.39 6.48
CA LYS A 7 -7.09 -7.30 5.56
C LYS A 7 -5.91 -6.37 5.26
N ILE A 8 -4.89 -6.27 6.11
CA ILE A 8 -3.96 -5.12 6.07
C ILE A 8 -2.89 -5.26 4.95
N GLY A 9 -2.31 -6.44 4.72
CA GLY A 9 -1.36 -6.66 3.61
C GLY A 9 -2.03 -6.76 2.22
N TRP A 10 -3.27 -7.25 2.20
CA TRP A 10 -4.08 -7.41 0.98
C TRP A 10 -4.72 -6.10 0.51
N CYS A 11 -4.66 -5.08 1.38
CA CYS A 11 -5.16 -3.76 1.05
C CYS A 11 -4.34 -3.13 -0.06
N VAL A 12 -3.03 -3.32 -0.25
CA VAL A 12 -2.28 -2.50 -1.23
C VAL A 12 -2.61 -2.86 -2.70
N LEU A 13 -2.62 -4.14 -3.07
CA LEU A 13 -3.04 -4.59 -4.41
C LEU A 13 -4.54 -4.33 -4.63
N GLY A 14 -5.34 -4.57 -3.57
CA GLY A 14 -6.74 -4.23 -3.52
C GLY A 14 -6.97 -2.73 -3.68
N PHE A 15 -6.16 -1.86 -3.09
CA PHE A 15 -6.31 -0.40 -3.14
C PHE A 15 -5.85 0.15 -4.47
N PHE A 16 -4.82 -0.42 -5.12
CA PHE A 16 -4.42 0.01 -6.46
C PHE A 16 -5.40 -0.47 -7.54
N ILE A 17 -5.87 -1.73 -7.46
CA ILE A 17 -6.87 -2.26 -8.40
C ILE A 17 -8.26 -1.70 -8.08
N LEU A 18 -8.64 -1.52 -6.80
CA LEU A 18 -9.90 -0.87 -6.40
C LEU A 18 -9.82 0.66 -6.49
N SER A 19 -8.67 1.34 -6.43
CA SER A 19 -8.62 2.79 -6.73
C SER A 19 -8.81 3.00 -8.23
N LEU A 20 -8.16 2.16 -9.06
CA LEU A 20 -8.38 2.15 -10.50
C LEU A 20 -9.84 1.80 -10.87
N ILE A 21 -10.53 0.92 -10.11
CA ILE A 21 -11.94 0.57 -10.35
C ILE A 21 -12.92 1.54 -9.67
N ALA A 22 -12.65 2.05 -8.47
CA ALA A 22 -13.53 2.94 -7.71
C ALA A 22 -13.53 4.36 -8.26
N CYS A 23 -12.39 4.85 -8.79
CA CYS A 23 -12.39 6.06 -9.60
C CYS A 23 -13.33 5.93 -10.81
N VAL A 24 -13.64 4.70 -11.27
CA VAL A 24 -14.52 4.46 -12.42
C VAL A 24 -15.94 4.02 -12.08
N TYR A 25 -16.20 3.48 -10.89
CA TYR A 25 -17.59 3.36 -10.40
C TYR A 25 -18.22 4.74 -10.12
N TRP A 26 -17.40 5.76 -9.89
CA TRP A 26 -17.79 7.18 -9.84
C TRP A 26 -17.96 7.84 -11.22
N LEU A 27 -17.65 7.12 -12.31
CA LEU A 27 -17.82 7.55 -13.72
C LEU A 27 -19.19 7.16 -14.31
N SER A 28 -20.07 6.52 -13.53
CA SER A 28 -21.48 6.33 -13.90
C SER A 28 -22.28 7.61 -13.63
N PRO A 29 -23.07 8.12 -14.60
CA PRO A 29 -23.75 9.40 -14.44
C PRO A 29 -24.97 9.22 -13.55
N ASP A 30 -24.95 9.81 -12.35
CA ASP A 30 -26.15 10.20 -11.65
C ASP A 30 -26.15 11.72 -11.40
N SER A 31 -27.09 12.33 -12.12
CA SER A 31 -27.82 13.59 -11.96
C SER A 31 -27.42 14.58 -10.86
N GLU A 32 -27.27 15.83 -11.32
CA GLU A 32 -27.23 17.13 -10.62
C GLU A 32 -27.66 17.16 -9.15
N ASN A 33 -26.83 17.78 -8.29
CA ASN A 33 -27.25 18.96 -7.51
C ASN A 33 -26.09 19.62 -6.72
N THR A 34 -25.87 20.90 -7.07
CA THR A 34 -25.57 22.09 -6.24
C THR A 34 -24.68 21.97 -5.00
N SER A 35 -23.53 22.67 -5.05
CA SER A 35 -22.78 23.12 -3.86
C SER A 35 -22.84 24.65 -3.73
N PRO A 36 -22.93 25.22 -2.51
CA PRO A 36 -22.63 26.63 -2.26
C PRO A 36 -21.15 26.86 -1.92
N GLN A 37 -20.64 27.97 -2.44
CA GLN A 37 -19.29 28.53 -2.23
C GLN A 37 -19.21 29.31 -0.89
N PRO A 38 -18.00 29.56 -0.36
CA PRO A 38 -17.73 30.89 0.20
C PRO A 38 -16.42 31.54 -0.29
N ASN A 39 -16.49 32.88 -0.26
CA ASN A 39 -15.52 33.93 -0.63
C ASN A 39 -14.24 33.94 0.24
N GLN A 40 -13.07 34.14 -0.39
CA GLN A 40 -12.21 35.35 -0.42
C GLN A 40 -11.72 35.85 0.95
N ASP A 41 -10.39 35.97 1.11
CA ASP A 41 -9.76 37.27 1.37
C ASP A 41 -8.24 37.26 1.14
N GLU A 42 -7.77 38.42 0.69
CA GLU A 42 -6.45 38.77 0.16
C GLU A 42 -5.36 39.00 1.21
N ALA A 43 -4.08 38.77 0.84
CA ALA A 43 -2.96 39.64 1.25
C ALA A 43 -1.73 39.50 0.31
N LYS A 44 -1.38 40.58 -0.38
CA LYS A 44 -0.04 40.87 -0.98
C LYS A 44 0.85 41.49 0.13
N SER A 45 2.20 41.50 0.17
CA SER A 45 3.23 41.65 -0.87
C SER A 45 4.67 41.47 -0.33
N LEU A 46 5.61 41.01 -1.19
CA LEU A 46 7.04 41.42 -1.43
C LEU A 46 8.08 41.32 -0.27
N VAL A 47 9.27 40.70 -0.44
CA VAL A 47 10.48 41.20 -1.15
C VAL A 47 11.44 40.04 -1.54
N ALA A 48 12.18 40.23 -2.65
CA ALA A 48 13.05 39.31 -3.39
C ALA A 48 14.47 39.07 -2.82
N THR A 49 15.16 37.98 -3.26
CA THR A 49 16.45 38.01 -4.03
C THR A 49 16.88 36.59 -4.52
N SER A 50 16.77 36.40 -5.84
CA SER A 50 17.64 35.72 -6.84
C SER A 50 18.44 34.42 -6.56
N GLN A 51 18.02 33.30 -7.18
CA GLN A 51 18.89 32.35 -7.90
C GLN A 51 18.18 31.82 -9.16
N SER A 52 18.93 31.73 -10.26
CA SER A 52 18.43 31.52 -11.63
C SER A 52 17.88 30.10 -11.87
N THR A 53 16.58 29.99 -12.11
CA THR A 53 15.97 28.91 -12.88
C THR A 53 15.07 29.54 -13.94
N LEU A 54 15.14 29.03 -15.16
CA LEU A 54 14.44 29.55 -16.33
C LEU A 54 12.91 29.45 -16.12
N ASN A 55 12.28 30.61 -16.02
CA ASN A 55 10.86 30.95 -16.20
C ASN A 55 9.91 29.82 -16.69
N SER A 56 9.08 29.28 -15.79
CA SER A 56 7.82 28.58 -16.15
C SER A 56 6.64 28.84 -15.20
N SER A 57 6.79 29.63 -14.13
CA SER A 57 5.78 29.76 -13.06
C SER A 57 4.59 30.68 -13.35
N LEU A 58 4.51 31.32 -14.53
CA LEU A 58 3.45 32.29 -14.81
C LEU A 58 2.21 31.71 -15.51
N ASN A 59 2.21 30.44 -15.93
CA ASN A 59 1.08 29.80 -16.62
C ASN A 59 0.59 28.48 -15.99
N GLU A 60 1.18 28.00 -14.89
CA GLU A 60 0.80 26.72 -14.27
C GLU A 60 -0.68 26.73 -13.81
N ASN A 61 -1.18 27.86 -13.31
CA ASN A 61 -2.58 28.00 -12.89
C ASN A 61 -3.63 27.86 -14.02
N THR A 62 -3.24 27.82 -15.30
CA THR A 62 -4.19 27.68 -16.42
C THR A 62 -4.61 26.23 -16.66
N TYR A 63 -3.87 25.25 -16.14
CA TYR A 63 -4.06 23.82 -16.44
C TYR A 63 -4.38 22.96 -15.23
N LEU A 64 -4.41 23.54 -14.03
CA LEU A 64 -4.48 22.82 -12.76
C LEU A 64 -5.87 22.94 -12.11
N SER A 65 -6.30 21.88 -11.43
CA SER A 65 -7.46 21.89 -10.55
C SER A 65 -7.08 22.33 -9.11
N LYS A 66 -8.07 22.46 -8.22
CA LYS A 66 -7.81 22.90 -6.84
C LYS A 66 -6.96 21.88 -6.08
N SER A 67 -7.22 20.59 -6.26
CA SER A 67 -6.38 19.53 -5.65
C SER A 67 -4.94 19.50 -6.15
N GLN A 68 -4.65 20.14 -7.27
CA GLN A 68 -3.30 20.23 -7.84
C GLN A 68 -2.60 21.53 -7.49
N GLN A 69 -3.22 22.41 -6.70
CA GLN A 69 -2.56 23.60 -6.18
C GLN A 69 -1.30 23.20 -5.43
N ASP A 70 -0.24 23.99 -5.60
CA ASP A 70 1.09 23.77 -5.01
C ASP A 70 1.81 22.48 -5.46
N THR A 71 1.32 21.83 -6.53
CA THR A 71 2.04 20.74 -7.20
C THR A 71 2.66 21.22 -8.51
N GLN A 72 3.77 20.59 -8.91
CA GLN A 72 4.33 20.77 -10.25
C GLN A 72 3.66 19.78 -11.22
N VAL A 73 3.41 20.21 -12.46
CA VAL A 73 2.88 19.32 -13.50
C VAL A 73 3.86 18.18 -13.74
N ASN A 74 3.50 16.95 -13.35
CA ASN A 74 4.35 15.77 -13.50
C ASN A 74 4.32 15.25 -14.96
N CYS A 75 4.86 16.01 -15.90
CA CYS A 75 4.90 15.67 -17.32
C CYS A 75 6.31 15.69 -17.90
N GLN A 76 7.15 14.75 -17.43
CA GLN A 76 8.52 14.55 -17.91
C GLN A 76 8.54 13.67 -19.18
N LEU A 77 7.85 14.10 -20.24
CA LEU A 77 7.80 13.34 -21.49
C LEU A 77 9.18 13.34 -22.15
N LYS A 78 9.65 12.16 -22.55
CA LYS A 78 10.94 12.01 -23.22
C LYS A 78 10.77 12.15 -24.73
N ILE A 79 11.49 13.10 -25.32
CA ILE A 79 11.54 13.33 -26.77
C ILE A 79 12.94 12.98 -27.27
N ASP A 80 13.04 12.24 -28.37
CA ASP A 80 14.33 11.90 -28.98
C ASP A 80 14.92 13.04 -29.84
N SER A 81 16.12 12.83 -30.37
CA SER A 81 16.81 13.80 -31.23
C SER A 81 16.07 14.10 -32.54
N SER A 82 15.12 13.26 -32.93
CA SER A 82 14.31 13.41 -34.14
C SER A 82 12.92 14.00 -33.85
N GLN A 83 12.71 14.53 -32.64
CA GLN A 83 11.46 15.13 -32.17
C GLN A 83 10.28 14.14 -32.09
N HIS A 84 10.56 12.86 -31.87
CA HIS A 84 9.55 11.84 -31.62
C HIS A 84 9.41 11.53 -30.13
N LEU A 85 8.18 11.21 -29.71
CA LEU A 85 7.90 10.74 -28.36
C LEU A 85 8.56 9.36 -28.11
N VAL A 86 9.36 9.28 -27.06
CA VAL A 86 9.87 8.02 -26.51
C VAL A 86 8.95 7.62 -25.35
N VAL A 87 8.08 6.65 -25.61
CA VAL A 87 7.08 6.19 -24.63
C VAL A 87 7.75 5.42 -23.48
N ASN A 88 7.47 5.85 -22.26
CA ASN A 88 8.00 5.28 -21.01
C ASN A 88 7.03 5.51 -19.84
N SER A 89 7.41 5.13 -18.62
CA SER A 89 6.55 5.26 -17.43
C SER A 89 6.15 6.71 -17.15
N GLN A 90 7.04 7.68 -17.39
CA GLN A 90 6.77 9.11 -17.23
C GLN A 90 5.70 9.61 -18.19
N THR A 91 5.53 8.96 -19.35
CA THR A 91 4.41 9.23 -20.26
C THR A 91 3.08 8.89 -19.60
N ARG A 92 3.02 7.75 -18.91
CA ARG A 92 1.83 7.38 -18.13
C ARG A 92 1.60 8.33 -16.97
N ASP A 93 2.65 8.68 -16.23
CA ASP A 93 2.55 9.57 -15.06
C ASP A 93 2.00 10.95 -15.46
N CYS A 94 2.41 11.46 -16.63
CA CYS A 94 1.85 12.68 -17.22
C CYS A 94 0.34 12.55 -17.48
N PHE A 95 -0.11 11.46 -18.08
CA PHE A 95 -1.52 11.23 -18.32
C PHE A 95 -2.31 11.11 -17.02
N GLU A 96 -1.80 10.31 -16.08
CA GLU A 96 -2.44 10.09 -14.78
C GLU A 96 -2.56 11.37 -13.98
N TYR A 97 -1.54 12.24 -14.01
CA TYR A 97 -1.58 13.55 -13.37
C TYR A 97 -2.78 14.38 -13.87
N PHE A 98 -2.99 14.51 -15.18
CA PHE A 98 -4.15 15.24 -15.69
C PHE A 98 -5.48 14.54 -15.37
N ILE A 99 -5.49 13.20 -15.35
CA ILE A 99 -6.69 12.44 -14.97
C ILE A 99 -7.08 12.69 -13.50
N THR A 100 -6.15 13.04 -12.59
CA THR A 100 -6.52 13.32 -11.19
C THR A 100 -7.42 14.56 -11.04
N GLN A 101 -7.52 15.43 -12.05
CA GLN A 101 -8.48 16.54 -12.08
C GLN A 101 -9.93 16.06 -12.22
N TYR A 102 -10.14 14.83 -12.70
CA TYR A 102 -11.45 14.24 -12.89
C TYR A 102 -12.16 14.07 -11.54
N GLY A 103 -13.39 14.57 -11.44
CA GLY A 103 -14.16 14.67 -10.19
C GLY A 103 -14.29 16.12 -9.69
N GLU A 104 -13.27 16.95 -9.93
CA GLU A 104 -13.36 18.42 -9.80
C GLU A 104 -13.69 19.10 -11.13
N SER A 105 -13.22 18.49 -12.23
CA SER A 105 -13.49 18.89 -13.61
C SER A 105 -14.17 17.74 -14.37
N ASN A 106 -14.97 18.07 -15.37
CA ASN A 106 -15.53 17.05 -16.26
C ASN A 106 -14.48 16.57 -17.28
N LEU A 107 -14.71 15.40 -17.88
CA LEU A 107 -13.74 14.77 -18.80
C LEU A 107 -13.38 15.65 -20.02
N GLN A 108 -14.30 16.50 -20.49
CA GLN A 108 -14.01 17.39 -21.62
C GLN A 108 -13.08 18.53 -21.21
N GLN A 109 -13.23 19.06 -20.00
CA GLN A 109 -12.30 20.05 -19.43
C GLN A 109 -10.91 19.44 -19.24
N VAL A 110 -10.82 18.23 -18.67
CA VAL A 110 -9.54 17.52 -18.52
C VAL A 110 -8.84 17.33 -19.87
N LYS A 111 -9.56 16.87 -20.90
CA LYS A 111 -9.03 16.76 -22.27
C LYS A 111 -8.55 18.11 -22.82
N THR A 112 -9.28 19.18 -22.54
CA THR A 112 -8.95 20.54 -23.02
C THR A 112 -7.69 21.07 -22.34
N HIS A 113 -7.58 20.93 -21.01
CA HIS A 113 -6.40 21.33 -20.25
C HIS A 113 -5.15 20.57 -20.72
N PHE A 114 -5.24 19.23 -20.85
CA PHE A 114 -4.14 18.41 -21.35
C PHE A 114 -3.71 18.84 -22.76
N LYS A 115 -4.67 18.98 -23.69
CA LYS A 115 -4.36 19.38 -25.06
C LYS A 115 -3.68 20.74 -25.12
N LYS A 116 -4.16 21.72 -24.36
CA LYS A 116 -3.55 23.05 -24.31
C LYS A 116 -2.14 23.01 -23.71
N PHE A 117 -1.94 22.27 -22.63
CA PHE A 117 -0.60 22.05 -22.06
C PHE A 117 0.37 21.46 -23.08
N ILE A 118 -0.03 20.39 -23.78
CA ILE A 118 0.82 19.76 -24.80
C ILE A 118 1.08 20.69 -26.00
N GLN A 119 0.11 21.50 -26.40
CA GLN A 119 0.28 22.51 -27.45
C GLN A 119 1.27 23.62 -27.08
N ASP A 120 1.32 24.00 -25.81
CA ASP A 120 2.20 25.06 -25.34
C ASP A 120 3.64 24.55 -25.11
N GLN A 121 3.81 23.27 -24.77
CA GLN A 121 5.10 22.70 -24.34
C GLN A 121 5.85 21.88 -25.40
N TYR A 122 5.16 21.27 -26.37
CA TYR A 122 5.77 20.31 -27.32
C TYR A 122 5.58 20.72 -28.78
N LEU A 123 6.54 20.40 -29.64
CA LEU A 123 6.51 20.65 -31.10
C LEU A 123 6.07 19.42 -31.89
N GLU A 124 5.78 19.59 -33.18
CA GLU A 124 5.56 18.45 -34.08
C GLU A 124 6.88 17.73 -34.39
N PRO A 125 6.87 16.39 -34.61
CA PRO A 125 5.70 15.49 -34.59
C PRO A 125 5.28 15.00 -33.19
N ALA A 126 6.11 15.18 -32.15
CA ALA A 126 5.83 14.72 -30.79
C ALA A 126 4.46 15.17 -30.27
N ARG A 127 4.07 16.42 -30.50
CA ARG A 127 2.77 16.97 -30.10
C ARG A 127 1.61 16.10 -30.58
N SER A 128 1.56 15.81 -31.88
CA SER A 128 0.50 14.98 -32.45
C SER A 128 0.55 13.54 -31.93
N GLN A 129 1.76 12.98 -31.74
CA GLN A 129 1.93 11.64 -31.18
C GLN A 129 1.40 11.55 -29.73
N ILE A 130 1.70 12.55 -28.90
CA ILE A 130 1.24 12.60 -27.50
C ILE A 130 -0.29 12.71 -27.44
N ILE A 131 -0.90 13.57 -28.27
CA ILE A 131 -2.36 13.75 -28.31
C ILE A 131 -3.07 12.48 -28.80
N ASP A 132 -2.51 11.78 -29.79
CA ASP A 132 -3.02 10.48 -30.24
C ASP A 132 -2.97 9.43 -29.12
N LEU A 133 -1.80 9.28 -28.49
CA LEU A 133 -1.60 8.31 -27.41
C LEU A 133 -2.51 8.59 -26.21
N TRP A 134 -2.66 9.86 -25.81
CA TRP A 134 -3.62 10.29 -24.78
C TRP A 134 -5.06 9.89 -25.11
N THR A 135 -5.47 10.08 -26.37
CA THR A 135 -6.83 9.73 -26.82
C THR A 135 -7.08 8.23 -26.72
N ARG A 136 -6.10 7.40 -27.09
CA ARG A 136 -6.16 5.94 -26.91
C ARG A 136 -6.11 5.55 -25.44
N TYR A 137 -5.32 6.26 -24.63
CA TYR A 137 -5.21 6.04 -23.19
C TYR A 137 -6.53 6.24 -22.44
N LEU A 138 -7.28 7.30 -22.77
CA LEU A 138 -8.60 7.52 -22.17
C LEU A 138 -9.61 6.43 -22.54
N LYS A 139 -9.58 5.92 -23.79
CA LYS A 139 -10.43 4.79 -24.20
C LYS A 139 -10.02 3.49 -23.49
N TYR A 140 -8.72 3.27 -23.30
CA TYR A 140 -8.21 2.18 -22.47
C TYR A 140 -8.77 2.25 -21.04
N ARG A 141 -8.71 3.42 -20.40
CA ARG A 141 -9.24 3.65 -19.04
C ARG A 141 -10.75 3.37 -18.95
N GLU A 142 -11.52 3.80 -19.95
CA GLU A 142 -12.95 3.50 -20.03
C GLU A 142 -13.22 2.00 -20.11
N GLN A 143 -12.45 1.26 -20.92
CA GLN A 143 -12.59 -0.19 -21.05
C GLN A 143 -12.19 -0.96 -19.79
N LEU A 144 -11.22 -0.47 -19.00
CA LEU A 144 -10.88 -1.09 -17.71
C LEU A 144 -12.07 -1.17 -16.76
N ALA A 145 -12.96 -0.18 -16.80
CA ALA A 145 -14.17 -0.15 -15.98
C ALA A 145 -15.15 -1.27 -16.27
N GLN A 146 -15.10 -1.79 -17.50
CA GLN A 146 -16.02 -2.80 -17.99
C GLN A 146 -15.56 -4.22 -17.62
N ILE A 147 -14.38 -4.35 -16.99
CA ILE A 147 -13.87 -5.64 -16.50
C ILE A 147 -14.86 -6.20 -15.47
N GLN A 148 -15.46 -7.32 -15.83
CA GLN A 148 -16.36 -8.04 -14.93
C GLN A 148 -15.56 -8.74 -13.84
N PRO A 149 -15.99 -8.66 -12.57
CA PRO A 149 -15.31 -9.34 -11.48
C PRO A 149 -15.36 -10.86 -11.71
N PRO A 150 -14.21 -11.57 -11.61
CA PRO A 150 -14.20 -13.02 -11.68
C PRO A 150 -15.06 -13.66 -10.58
N GLN A 151 -15.57 -14.87 -10.84
CA GLN A 151 -16.41 -15.63 -9.89
C GLN A 151 -15.64 -16.20 -8.68
N SER A 152 -14.30 -16.27 -8.75
CA SER A 152 -13.44 -16.72 -7.65
C SER A 152 -13.50 -15.76 -6.46
N LYS A 153 -13.04 -16.19 -5.27
CA LYS A 153 -13.07 -15.31 -4.10
C LYS A 153 -12.10 -14.16 -4.31
N LYS A 154 -12.48 -12.96 -3.88
CA LYS A 154 -11.66 -11.73 -3.97
C LYS A 154 -10.35 -11.76 -3.17
N GLN A 155 -10.04 -12.91 -2.56
CA GLN A 155 -8.83 -13.18 -1.78
C GLN A 155 -8.02 -14.35 -2.40
N ASP A 156 -8.31 -14.79 -3.61
CA ASP A 156 -7.55 -15.89 -4.21
C ASP A 156 -6.62 -15.34 -5.29
N GLN A 157 -5.42 -15.90 -5.44
CA GLN A 157 -4.46 -15.53 -6.50
C GLN A 157 -5.13 -15.55 -7.88
N ASN A 158 -5.96 -16.57 -8.15
CA ASN A 158 -6.66 -16.74 -9.42
C ASN A 158 -7.63 -15.57 -9.73
N TYR A 159 -8.23 -14.95 -8.70
CA TYR A 159 -9.08 -13.78 -8.89
C TYR A 159 -8.27 -12.61 -9.47
N PHE A 160 -7.14 -12.29 -8.85
CA PHE A 160 -6.27 -11.21 -9.31
C PHE A 160 -5.59 -11.55 -10.64
N GLN A 161 -5.18 -12.80 -10.85
CA GLN A 161 -4.60 -13.25 -12.12
C GLN A 161 -5.54 -13.01 -13.29
N LYS A 162 -6.84 -13.33 -13.14
CA LYS A 162 -7.85 -13.11 -14.19
C LYS A 162 -8.07 -11.63 -14.48
N ILE A 163 -8.12 -10.79 -13.45
CA ILE A 163 -8.22 -9.34 -13.64
C ILE A 163 -6.98 -8.81 -14.39
N PHE A 164 -5.79 -9.18 -13.94
CA PHE A 164 -4.54 -8.75 -14.56
C PHE A 164 -4.43 -9.20 -16.03
N SER A 165 -4.86 -10.44 -16.33
CA SER A 165 -4.91 -10.94 -17.71
C SER A 165 -5.89 -10.12 -18.58
N SER A 166 -7.07 -9.79 -18.05
CA SER A 166 -8.03 -8.90 -18.74
C SER A 166 -7.44 -7.52 -18.99
N ILE A 167 -6.72 -6.93 -18.03
CA ILE A 167 -6.03 -5.64 -18.20
C ILE A 167 -5.02 -5.75 -19.35
N GLN A 168 -4.18 -6.79 -19.37
CA GLN A 168 -3.19 -7.00 -20.42
C GLN A 168 -3.84 -7.16 -21.80
N ASP A 169 -4.97 -7.86 -21.89
CA ASP A 169 -5.69 -8.03 -23.16
C ASP A 169 -6.37 -6.75 -23.63
N ILE A 170 -6.85 -5.90 -22.73
CA ILE A 170 -7.34 -4.56 -23.09
C ILE A 170 -6.18 -3.71 -23.59
N ARG A 171 -5.02 -3.71 -22.93
CA ARG A 171 -3.83 -2.95 -23.37
C ARG A 171 -3.45 -3.27 -24.83
N LYS A 172 -3.44 -4.54 -25.21
CA LYS A 172 -3.15 -5.01 -26.59
C LYS A 172 -4.11 -4.47 -27.66
N ARG A 173 -5.32 -4.03 -27.28
CA ARG A 173 -6.30 -3.45 -28.21
C ARG A 173 -6.04 -1.97 -28.49
N PHE A 174 -5.32 -1.28 -27.61
CA PHE A 174 -5.13 0.17 -27.67
C PHE A 174 -3.69 0.60 -27.93
N PHE A 175 -2.71 -0.26 -27.64
CA PHE A 175 -1.30 0.10 -27.64
C PHE A 175 -0.46 -0.93 -28.41
N SER A 176 0.62 -0.48 -29.04
CA SER A 176 1.64 -1.35 -29.62
C SER A 176 2.45 -2.05 -28.51
N ALA A 177 3.22 -3.08 -28.87
CA ALA A 177 4.08 -3.77 -27.90
C ALA A 177 5.08 -2.82 -27.20
N SER A 178 5.70 -1.90 -27.96
CA SER A 178 6.64 -0.92 -27.41
C SER A 178 5.95 0.12 -26.52
N GLU A 179 4.72 0.52 -26.85
CA GLU A 179 3.92 1.41 -26.00
C GLU A 179 3.51 0.72 -24.70
N ILE A 180 3.15 -0.57 -24.75
CA ILE A 180 2.82 -1.36 -23.56
C ILE A 180 4.03 -1.46 -22.64
N GLU A 181 5.19 -1.83 -23.21
CA GLU A 181 6.44 -1.91 -22.47
C GLU A 181 6.78 -0.56 -21.84
N GLY A 182 6.72 0.53 -22.61
CA GLY A 182 6.98 1.87 -22.11
C GLY A 182 6.04 2.28 -20.98
N LEU A 183 4.72 2.17 -21.17
CA LEU A 183 3.72 2.68 -20.22
C LEU A 183 3.57 1.82 -18.97
N PHE A 184 3.77 0.50 -19.05
CA PHE A 184 3.32 -0.43 -18.00
C PHE A 184 4.38 -1.37 -17.44
N SER A 185 5.60 -1.46 -18.01
CA SER A 185 6.63 -2.41 -17.55
C SER A 185 6.92 -2.31 -16.05
N THR A 186 7.11 -1.09 -15.52
CA THR A 186 7.35 -0.86 -14.08
C THR A 186 6.21 -1.40 -13.21
N GLU A 187 4.95 -1.20 -13.62
CA GLU A 187 3.80 -1.74 -12.90
C GLU A 187 3.73 -3.27 -13.03
N ASP A 188 3.98 -3.79 -14.22
CA ASP A 188 3.90 -5.23 -14.50
C ASP A 188 4.95 -6.02 -13.70
N ILE A 189 6.13 -5.45 -13.43
CA ILE A 189 7.13 -6.05 -12.54
C ILE A 189 6.53 -6.32 -11.16
N TYR A 190 5.90 -5.31 -10.56
CA TYR A 190 5.28 -5.43 -9.24
C TYR A 190 4.06 -6.35 -9.23
N GLN A 191 3.20 -6.25 -10.25
CA GLN A 191 2.00 -7.10 -10.36
C GLN A 191 2.37 -8.57 -10.52
N ASN A 192 3.31 -8.89 -11.42
CA ASN A 192 3.78 -10.26 -11.62
C ASN A 192 4.45 -10.81 -10.35
N TYR A 193 5.32 -10.02 -9.71
CA TYR A 193 5.92 -10.40 -8.44
C TYR A 193 4.86 -10.73 -7.37
N THR A 194 3.85 -9.89 -7.24
CA THR A 194 2.79 -10.09 -6.25
C THR A 194 1.96 -11.34 -6.56
N LEU A 195 1.59 -11.57 -7.82
CA LEU A 195 0.85 -12.76 -8.24
C LEU A 195 1.67 -14.05 -8.03
N ASP A 196 2.97 -14.04 -8.31
CA ASP A 196 3.87 -15.16 -8.05
C ASP A 196 3.98 -15.44 -6.55
N ARG A 197 4.15 -14.39 -5.75
CA ARG A 197 4.18 -14.48 -4.28
C ARG A 197 2.89 -15.10 -3.73
N MET A 198 1.73 -14.62 -4.18
CA MET A 198 0.44 -15.19 -3.79
C MET A 198 0.34 -16.68 -4.17
N LYS A 199 0.77 -17.03 -5.38
CA LYS A 199 0.77 -18.41 -5.86
C LYS A 199 1.62 -19.31 -4.99
N ILE A 200 2.82 -18.88 -4.59
CA ILE A 200 3.71 -19.63 -3.68
C ILE A 200 3.05 -19.82 -2.31
N LEU A 201 2.43 -18.77 -1.75
CA LEU A 201 1.79 -18.83 -0.43
C LEU A 201 0.55 -19.73 -0.41
N GLU A 202 -0.23 -19.74 -1.49
CA GLU A 202 -1.45 -20.55 -1.66
C GLU A 202 -1.17 -22.01 -2.04
N ASP A 203 0.03 -22.33 -2.53
CA ASP A 203 0.39 -23.70 -2.93
C ASP A 203 0.42 -24.65 -1.73
N SER A 204 -0.59 -25.52 -1.65
CA SER A 204 -0.72 -26.51 -0.57
C SER A 204 0.23 -27.71 -0.69
N SER A 205 0.91 -27.86 -1.83
CA SER A 205 1.91 -28.92 -2.03
C SER A 205 3.28 -28.57 -1.43
N LEU A 206 3.50 -27.30 -1.07
CA LEU A 206 4.75 -26.81 -0.50
C LEU A 206 4.66 -26.71 1.02
N SER A 207 5.70 -27.19 1.70
CA SER A 207 5.97 -26.86 3.10
C SER A 207 6.28 -25.38 3.28
N GLU A 208 6.13 -24.85 4.49
CA GLU A 208 6.45 -23.44 4.78
C GLU A 208 7.94 -23.11 4.58
N ILE A 209 8.82 -24.11 4.71
CA ILE A 209 10.25 -23.97 4.42
C ILE A 209 10.49 -23.86 2.91
N GLU A 210 9.81 -24.68 2.10
CA GLU A 210 9.89 -24.59 0.63
C GLU A 210 9.28 -23.27 0.13
N LYS A 211 8.18 -22.82 0.72
CA LYS A 211 7.61 -21.50 0.44
C LYS A 211 8.61 -20.40 0.75
N ALA A 212 9.24 -20.42 1.93
CA ALA A 212 10.27 -19.44 2.31
C ALA A 212 11.41 -19.35 1.27
N LYS A 213 11.91 -20.50 0.78
CA LYS A 213 12.94 -20.54 -0.27
C LYS A 213 12.46 -19.92 -1.57
N LYS A 214 11.30 -20.35 -2.08
CA LYS A 214 10.74 -19.82 -3.34
C LYS A 214 10.41 -18.33 -3.26
N LEU A 215 9.93 -17.85 -2.11
CA LEU A 215 9.66 -16.43 -1.88
C LEU A 215 10.95 -15.62 -1.93
N LYS A 216 12.01 -16.10 -1.27
CA LYS A 216 13.32 -15.46 -1.31
C LYS A 216 13.88 -15.44 -2.74
N GLU A 217 13.88 -16.57 -3.43
CA GLU A 217 14.35 -16.67 -4.82
C GLU A 217 13.56 -15.73 -5.74
N ARG A 218 12.23 -15.65 -5.58
CA ARG A 218 11.41 -14.76 -6.39
C ARG A 218 11.66 -13.28 -6.09
N PHE A 219 11.91 -12.94 -4.84
CA PHE A 219 12.28 -11.58 -4.42
C PHE A 219 13.63 -11.15 -5.01
N GLU A 220 14.62 -12.04 -5.00
CA GLU A 220 15.96 -11.79 -5.58
C GLU A 220 15.96 -11.60 -7.11
N GLN A 221 14.86 -11.97 -7.79
CA GLN A 221 14.66 -11.72 -9.22
C GLN A 221 14.05 -10.34 -9.52
N LEU A 222 13.66 -9.55 -8.51
CA LEU A 222 13.23 -8.17 -8.72
C LEU A 222 14.43 -7.30 -9.15
N PRO A 223 14.21 -6.23 -9.92
CA PRO A 223 15.23 -5.19 -10.10
C PRO A 223 15.68 -4.58 -8.76
N GLU A 224 16.91 -4.06 -8.70
CA GLU A 224 17.56 -3.60 -7.46
C GLU A 224 16.75 -2.49 -6.73
N ASP A 225 16.24 -1.52 -7.48
CA ASP A 225 15.37 -0.45 -6.96
C ASP A 225 14.10 -1.02 -6.30
N TRP A 226 13.50 -2.05 -6.88
CA TRP A 226 12.36 -2.74 -6.29
C TRP A 226 12.73 -3.55 -5.05
N GLN A 227 13.91 -4.17 -5.03
CA GLN A 227 14.38 -4.89 -3.86
C GLN A 227 14.52 -3.93 -2.68
N GLU A 228 15.21 -2.80 -2.84
CA GLU A 228 15.41 -1.82 -1.77
C GLU A 228 14.08 -1.29 -1.20
N ASN A 229 13.12 -0.96 -2.08
CA ASN A 229 11.84 -0.39 -1.67
C ASN A 229 10.86 -1.40 -1.03
N LEU A 230 10.96 -2.68 -1.37
CA LEU A 230 10.01 -3.71 -0.90
C LEU A 230 10.58 -4.65 0.16
N GLN A 231 11.90 -4.63 0.39
CA GLN A 231 12.58 -5.62 1.21
C GLN A 231 11.96 -5.79 2.59
N GLU A 232 11.78 -4.69 3.32
CA GLU A 232 11.26 -4.75 4.69
C GLU A 232 9.79 -5.19 4.71
N LEU A 233 8.96 -4.59 3.84
CA LEU A 233 7.53 -4.85 3.80
C LEU A 233 7.22 -6.31 3.41
N SER A 234 7.83 -6.80 2.33
CA SER A 234 7.54 -8.15 1.82
C SER A 234 8.06 -9.23 2.76
N LYS A 235 9.31 -9.11 3.23
CA LYS A 235 9.90 -10.11 4.13
C LYS A 235 9.13 -10.20 5.44
N LEU A 236 8.64 -9.07 5.97
CA LEU A 236 7.83 -9.04 7.19
C LEU A 236 6.49 -9.75 6.99
N ASP A 237 5.76 -9.47 5.91
CA ASP A 237 4.47 -10.10 5.64
C ASP A 237 4.60 -11.62 5.38
N ASP A 238 5.64 -12.02 4.64
CA ASP A 238 5.99 -13.44 4.43
C ASP A 238 6.31 -14.15 5.75
N LEU A 239 7.16 -13.53 6.58
CA LEU A 239 7.53 -14.06 7.88
C LEU A 239 6.31 -14.25 8.79
N HIS A 240 5.42 -13.25 8.87
CA HIS A 240 4.20 -13.35 9.66
C HIS A 240 3.26 -14.44 9.14
N THR A 241 3.08 -14.51 7.82
CA THR A 241 2.20 -15.49 7.19
C THR A 241 2.67 -16.91 7.43
N LEU A 242 3.94 -17.19 7.15
CA LEU A 242 4.52 -18.53 7.33
C LEU A 242 4.62 -18.92 8.81
N THR A 243 5.00 -17.98 9.69
CA THR A 243 4.99 -18.24 11.15
C THR A 243 3.60 -18.62 11.63
N LYS A 244 2.55 -17.94 11.14
CA LYS A 244 1.18 -18.26 11.49
C LYS A 244 0.75 -19.64 10.99
N GLN A 245 1.14 -20.02 9.78
CA GLN A 245 0.85 -21.34 9.22
C GLN A 245 1.48 -22.45 10.06
N ILE A 246 2.77 -22.33 10.39
CA ILE A 246 3.48 -23.27 11.27
C ILE A 246 2.80 -23.36 12.64
N LYS A 247 2.50 -22.22 13.27
CA LYS A 247 1.82 -22.20 14.59
C LYS A 247 0.42 -22.82 14.55
N ALA A 248 -0.36 -22.58 13.48
CA ALA A 248 -1.72 -23.11 13.36
C ALA A 248 -1.79 -24.63 13.34
N ARG A 249 -0.71 -25.30 12.89
CA ARG A 249 -0.57 -26.76 12.91
C ARG A 249 0.31 -27.28 14.07
N ASN A 250 0.58 -26.45 15.08
CA ASN A 250 1.47 -26.77 16.22
C ASN A 250 2.87 -27.23 15.79
N GLY A 251 3.44 -26.60 14.76
CA GLY A 251 4.80 -26.89 14.31
C GLY A 251 5.86 -26.60 15.38
N SER A 252 6.98 -27.31 15.27
CA SER A 252 8.10 -27.26 16.21
C SER A 252 8.92 -25.97 16.13
N ALA A 253 9.68 -25.68 17.19
CA ALA A 253 10.63 -24.57 17.20
C ALA A 253 11.73 -24.72 16.13
N GLU A 254 12.15 -25.95 15.85
CA GLU A 254 13.14 -26.24 14.81
C GLU A 254 12.60 -25.97 13.41
N GLU A 255 11.37 -26.38 13.09
CA GLU A 255 10.72 -26.03 11.82
C GLU A 255 10.61 -24.50 11.66
N LEU A 256 10.25 -23.78 12.73
CA LEU A 256 10.16 -22.33 12.72
C LEU A 256 11.52 -21.68 12.45
N ARG A 257 12.59 -22.16 13.09
CA ARG A 257 13.97 -21.71 12.86
C ARG A 257 14.41 -21.96 11.42
N GLN A 258 14.17 -23.15 10.88
CA GLN A 258 14.55 -23.50 9.51
C GLN A 258 13.83 -22.62 8.49
N MET A 259 12.51 -22.41 8.65
CA MET A 259 11.73 -21.53 7.79
C MET A 259 12.27 -20.09 7.83
N ARG A 260 12.52 -19.55 9.02
CA ARG A 260 13.10 -18.20 9.18
C ARG A 260 14.47 -18.09 8.56
N THR A 261 15.33 -19.08 8.76
CA THR A 261 16.69 -19.09 8.20
C THR A 261 16.63 -19.09 6.67
N ALA A 262 15.72 -19.86 6.09
CA ALA A 262 15.51 -19.87 4.64
C ALA A 262 15.03 -18.52 4.09
N LEU A 263 14.15 -17.82 4.80
CA LEU A 263 13.55 -16.56 4.34
C LEU A 263 14.44 -15.34 4.58
N VAL A 264 14.97 -15.18 5.80
CA VAL A 264 15.65 -13.95 6.25
C VAL A 264 17.12 -14.15 6.65
N GLY A 265 17.63 -15.38 6.58
CA GLY A 265 19.01 -15.71 6.95
C GLY A 265 19.21 -15.94 8.45
N ALA A 266 20.40 -16.43 8.82
CA ALA A 266 20.71 -16.87 10.17
C ALA A 266 20.72 -15.73 11.20
N GLU A 267 21.31 -14.58 10.85
CA GLU A 267 21.43 -13.45 11.77
C GLU A 267 20.06 -12.87 12.16
N ALA A 268 19.20 -12.62 11.17
CA ALA A 268 17.83 -12.15 11.42
C ALA A 268 17.02 -13.20 12.20
N THR A 269 17.23 -14.49 11.92
CA THR A 269 16.58 -15.59 12.66
C THR A 269 16.96 -15.56 14.14
N GLN A 270 18.23 -15.37 14.47
CA GLN A 270 18.68 -15.28 15.87
C GLN A 270 18.04 -14.09 16.61
N ARG A 271 17.91 -12.93 15.94
CA ARG A 271 17.20 -11.77 16.50
C ARG A 271 15.72 -12.07 16.74
N LEU A 272 15.06 -12.77 15.81
CA LEU A 272 13.67 -13.20 15.95
C LEU A 272 13.48 -14.21 17.09
N GLU A 273 14.40 -15.15 17.28
CA GLU A 273 14.38 -16.10 18.41
C GLU A 273 14.57 -15.37 19.75
N THR A 274 15.45 -14.37 19.80
CA THR A 274 15.63 -13.51 20.98
C THR A 274 14.34 -12.76 21.31
N LEU A 275 13.67 -12.21 20.28
CA LEU A 275 12.39 -11.54 20.43
C LEU A 275 11.30 -12.50 20.93
N ASP A 276 11.29 -13.76 20.48
CA ASP A 276 10.35 -14.76 20.97
C ASP A 276 10.56 -15.07 22.46
N ILE A 277 11.82 -15.17 22.92
CA ILE A 277 12.15 -15.33 24.34
C ILE A 277 11.62 -14.15 25.15
N GLN A 278 11.88 -12.92 24.70
CA GLN A 278 11.40 -11.71 25.37
C GLN A 278 9.87 -11.64 25.42
N ARG A 279 9.19 -12.01 24.32
CA ARG A 279 7.72 -12.07 24.25
C ARG A 279 7.15 -13.10 25.23
N ASN A 280 7.75 -14.29 25.31
CA ASN A 280 7.33 -15.33 26.25
C ASN A 280 7.52 -14.90 27.71
N ALA A 281 8.66 -14.29 28.04
CA ALA A 281 8.92 -13.76 29.37
C ALA A 281 7.94 -12.64 29.75
N TRP A 282 7.64 -11.74 28.82
CA TRP A 282 6.61 -10.71 28.99
C TRP A 282 5.23 -11.34 29.22
N GLN A 283 4.84 -12.33 28.41
CA GLN A 283 3.57 -13.03 28.56
C GLN A 283 3.43 -13.67 29.93
N GLN A 284 4.45 -14.39 30.40
CA GLN A 284 4.45 -15.00 31.74
C GLN A 284 4.35 -13.96 32.86
N ARG A 285 5.11 -12.86 32.77
CA ARG A 285 5.05 -11.76 33.76
C ARG A 285 3.65 -11.14 33.82
N VAL A 286 3.06 -10.84 32.66
CA VAL A 286 1.73 -10.22 32.58
C VAL A 286 0.65 -11.17 33.08
N THR A 287 0.65 -12.44 32.67
CA THR A 287 -0.34 -13.41 33.15
C THR A 287 -0.21 -13.64 34.66
N GLY A 288 1.01 -13.75 35.18
CA GLY A 288 1.25 -13.85 36.63
C GLY A 288 0.73 -12.63 37.39
N TYR A 289 1.00 -11.42 36.87
CA TYR A 289 0.47 -10.17 37.41
C TYR A 289 -1.06 -10.14 37.44
N LEU A 290 -1.71 -10.49 36.33
CA LEU A 290 -3.17 -10.45 36.23
C LEU A 290 -3.83 -11.42 37.22
N ASN A 291 -3.28 -12.64 37.37
CA ASN A 291 -3.77 -13.60 38.35
C ASN A 291 -3.67 -13.07 39.79
N GLN A 292 -2.52 -12.48 40.17
CA GLN A 292 -2.34 -11.90 41.50
C GLN A 292 -3.23 -10.67 41.73
N ARG A 293 -3.45 -9.87 40.68
CA ARG A 293 -4.39 -8.76 40.71
C ARG A 293 -5.82 -9.25 40.96
N ASP A 294 -6.23 -10.35 40.36
CA ASP A 294 -7.55 -10.94 40.60
C ASP A 294 -7.69 -11.41 42.04
N GLU A 295 -6.67 -12.03 42.64
CA GLU A 295 -6.68 -12.40 44.06
C GLU A 295 -6.93 -11.18 44.96
N VAL A 296 -6.29 -10.04 44.67
CA VAL A 296 -6.52 -8.79 45.40
C VAL A 296 -7.94 -8.28 45.19
N LEU A 297 -8.47 -8.32 43.96
CA LEU A 297 -9.83 -7.88 43.65
C LEU A 297 -10.91 -8.72 44.35
N HIS A 298 -10.69 -10.04 44.48
CA HIS A 298 -11.61 -10.97 45.16
C HIS A 298 -11.42 -11.04 46.68
N SER A 299 -10.43 -10.34 47.24
CA SER A 299 -10.21 -10.29 48.68
C SER A 299 -11.31 -9.51 49.43
N ASN A 300 -11.36 -9.68 50.75
CA ASN A 300 -12.24 -8.93 51.66
C ASN A 300 -11.71 -7.53 52.03
N MET A 301 -10.66 -7.04 51.34
CA MET A 301 -10.10 -5.71 51.57
C MET A 301 -11.09 -4.61 51.17
N SER A 302 -10.97 -3.42 51.78
CA SER A 302 -11.72 -2.25 51.33
C SER A 302 -11.27 -1.80 49.93
N ASP A 303 -12.14 -1.11 49.19
CA ASP A 303 -11.81 -0.66 47.83
C ASP A 303 -10.54 0.20 47.76
N ASN A 304 -10.30 1.03 48.77
CA ASN A 304 -9.07 1.83 48.83
C ASN A 304 -7.82 0.96 49.05
N ALA A 305 -7.91 -0.05 49.93
CA ALA A 305 -6.82 -0.97 50.19
C ALA A 305 -6.53 -1.86 48.96
N LYS A 306 -7.56 -2.29 48.21
CA LYS A 306 -7.41 -3.00 46.94
C LYS A 306 -6.66 -2.15 45.90
N LYS A 307 -7.08 -0.89 45.71
CA LYS A 307 -6.42 0.04 44.77
C LYS A 307 -4.93 0.24 45.12
N GLN A 308 -4.62 0.42 46.39
CA GLN A 308 -3.24 0.57 46.87
C GLN A 308 -2.41 -0.70 46.64
N ALA A 309 -2.95 -1.88 46.96
CA ALA A 309 -2.27 -3.15 46.74
C ALA A 309 -2.00 -3.43 45.25
N ILE A 310 -2.97 -3.16 44.36
CA ILE A 310 -2.78 -3.32 42.90
C ILE A 310 -1.73 -2.33 42.38
N GLN A 311 -1.70 -1.10 42.88
CA GLN A 311 -0.68 -0.11 42.51
C GLN A 311 0.72 -0.57 42.95
N GLN A 312 0.86 -1.09 44.17
CA GLN A 312 2.13 -1.64 44.66
C GLN A 312 2.57 -2.84 43.82
N LEU A 313 1.64 -3.75 43.51
CA LEU A 313 1.90 -4.91 42.65
C LEU A 313 2.44 -4.49 41.27
N ARG A 314 1.81 -3.48 40.66
CA ARG A 314 2.25 -2.91 39.39
C ARG A 314 3.68 -2.34 39.49
N GLN A 315 3.97 -1.56 40.52
CA GLN A 315 5.29 -0.94 40.72
C GLN A 315 6.40 -1.96 41.00
N GLN A 316 6.09 -3.03 41.74
CA GLN A 316 7.05 -4.08 42.08
C GLN A 316 7.43 -4.94 40.87
N GLN A 317 6.45 -5.26 40.01
CA GLN A 317 6.67 -6.19 38.89
C GLN A 317 7.01 -5.52 37.57
N PHE A 318 6.67 -4.23 37.40
CA PHE A 318 6.89 -3.45 36.19
C PHE A 318 7.44 -2.08 36.57
N SER A 319 8.77 -1.95 36.62
CA SER A 319 9.46 -0.75 37.08
C SER A 319 9.53 0.37 36.03
N SER A 320 9.43 0.02 34.74
CA SER A 320 9.40 0.98 33.64
C SER A 320 8.01 1.62 33.47
N SER A 321 7.96 2.94 33.28
CA SER A 321 6.72 3.65 32.98
C SER A 321 6.07 3.19 31.67
N GLN A 322 6.88 2.79 30.69
CA GLN A 322 6.41 2.23 29.42
C GLN A 322 5.76 0.84 29.63
N GLU A 323 6.37 -0.03 30.43
CA GLU A 323 5.77 -1.33 30.79
C GLU A 323 4.43 -1.14 31.50
N GLN A 324 4.36 -0.19 32.44
CA GLN A 324 3.12 0.13 33.16
C GLN A 324 2.02 0.70 32.25
N LEU A 325 2.38 1.52 31.26
CA LEU A 325 1.43 2.03 30.28
C LEU A 325 0.86 0.89 29.43
N ARG A 326 1.72 -0.01 28.95
CA ARG A 326 1.33 -1.20 28.18
C ARG A 326 0.42 -2.10 29.02
N LEU A 327 0.70 -2.26 30.31
CA LEU A 327 -0.07 -3.11 31.22
C LEU A 327 -1.54 -2.69 31.37
N ARG A 328 -1.85 -1.39 31.28
CA ARG A 328 -3.24 -0.88 31.37
C ARG A 328 -4.14 -1.46 30.28
N THR A 329 -3.61 -1.72 29.09
CA THR A 329 -4.37 -2.37 28.02
C THR A 329 -4.65 -3.83 28.37
N PHE A 330 -3.69 -4.55 28.95
CA PHE A 330 -3.88 -5.92 29.41
C PHE A 330 -4.90 -6.00 30.55
N GLU A 331 -4.83 -5.08 31.53
CA GLU A 331 -5.81 -4.96 32.62
C GLU A 331 -7.24 -4.76 32.06
N THR A 332 -7.42 -3.76 31.19
CA THR A 332 -8.73 -3.45 30.59
C THR A 332 -9.31 -4.63 29.82
N VAL A 333 -8.51 -5.30 28.99
CA VAL A 333 -8.96 -6.45 28.19
C VAL A 333 -9.28 -7.64 29.09
N HIS A 334 -8.45 -7.89 30.11
CA HIS A 334 -8.66 -8.96 31.08
C HIS A 334 -9.98 -8.78 31.84
N ASP A 335 -10.25 -7.57 32.34
CA ASP A 335 -11.47 -7.25 33.07
C ASP A 335 -12.74 -7.44 32.24
N GLN A 336 -12.64 -7.27 30.91
CA GLN A 336 -13.72 -7.50 29.96
C GLN A 336 -13.86 -8.98 29.56
N GLY A 337 -13.03 -9.87 30.09
CA GLY A 337 -12.98 -11.28 29.68
C GLY A 337 -12.48 -11.48 28.24
N GLY A 338 -11.74 -10.51 27.69
CA GLY A 338 -11.22 -10.54 26.34
C GLY A 338 -9.93 -11.34 26.18
N GLU A 339 -9.60 -11.67 24.93
CA GLU A 339 -8.32 -12.33 24.58
C GLU A 339 -7.16 -11.34 24.74
N LEU A 340 -6.17 -11.69 25.57
CA LEU A 340 -5.02 -10.81 25.85
C LEU A 340 -4.18 -10.55 24.58
N PRO A 341 -3.81 -9.28 24.30
CA PRO A 341 -3.17 -8.90 23.04
C PRO A 341 -1.65 -9.18 23.03
N PHE A 342 -1.24 -10.43 23.25
CA PHE A 342 0.17 -10.84 23.17
C PHE A 342 0.71 -10.93 21.73
N ASN A 343 -0.18 -10.97 20.75
CA ASN A 343 0.14 -11.19 19.33
C ASN A 343 0.57 -9.93 18.56
N TYR A 344 0.90 -8.83 19.26
CA TYR A 344 1.42 -7.59 18.70
C TYR A 344 2.85 -7.34 19.19
#